data_AF-A0A7W1LLH9-F1
#
_entry.id   AF-A0A7W1LLH9-F1
#
_cell.length_a   1.000
_cell.length_b   1.000
_cell.length_c   1.000
_cell.angle_alpha   90.00
_cell.angle_beta   90.00
_cell.angle_gamma   90.00
#
_symmetry.space_group_name_H-M   'P 1'
#
loop_
_entity.id
_entity.type
_entity.pdbx_description
1 polymer ?
#
loop_
_entity_poly.entity_id
_entity_poly.type
_entity_poly.pdbx_seq_one_letter_code
_entity_poly.pdbx_strand_id
1 'polypeptide(L)'
;GLLWISGGNDIIATTFGVDFYTITRTLRILIFVAPVLAFIVTKRICIGLQRQSAETVLHGRESGIIMRSPDGAYSERHVPLAPEAAYALTAHDRPDVAALPPATDHNGVAAPHNRVQHARARLSRFWYADDRQKPTADELEQAHAHGHDDEPAPELDSAQEFQGVNELGLPRRH
;
A
#
# COMPACT_ATOMS: atom_id res chain seq x y z
N GLY A 1 9.77 9.89 20.95
CA GLY A 1 8.34 10.09 20.61
C GLY A 1 7.61 10.65 21.82
N LEU A 2 6.56 9.99 22.30
CA LEU A 2 5.70 10.54 23.37
C LEU A 2 6.36 10.62 24.76
N LEU A 3 7.13 9.61 25.15
CA LEU A 3 7.83 9.59 26.45
C LEU A 3 8.92 10.67 26.55
N TRP A 4 9.58 10.96 25.43
CA TRP A 4 10.56 12.04 25.34
C TRP A 4 9.91 13.42 25.51
N ILE A 5 8.76 13.64 24.86
CA ILE A 5 7.93 14.83 25.05
C ILE A 5 7.48 14.96 26.51
N SER A 6 7.14 13.84 27.16
CA SER A 6 6.79 13.83 28.57
C SER A 6 7.94 14.21 29.51
N GLY A 7 9.20 14.01 29.08
CA GLY A 7 10.38 14.41 29.84
C GLY A 7 10.64 15.91 29.85
N GLY A 8 10.09 16.67 28.89
CA GLY A 8 10.21 18.13 28.78
C GLY A 8 8.86 18.85 28.93
N ASN A 9 7.94 18.30 29.72
CA ASN A 9 6.58 18.85 29.86
C ASN A 9 6.54 20.25 30.50
N ASP A 10 7.58 20.63 31.23
CA ASP A 10 7.80 21.88 31.94
C ASP A 10 8.17 23.01 30.98
N ILE A 11 9.02 22.72 29.99
CA ILE A 11 9.31 23.62 28.88
C ILE A 11 8.05 23.85 28.05
N ILE A 12 7.24 22.81 27.82
CA ILE A 12 5.96 22.93 27.11
C ILE A 12 4.98 23.81 27.89
N ALA A 13 4.88 23.61 29.21
CA ALA A 13 4.02 24.42 30.07
C ALA A 13 4.39 25.91 30.03
N THR A 14 5.69 26.21 30.14
CA THR A 14 6.21 27.58 30.18
C THR A 14 6.18 28.27 28.81
N THR A 15 6.45 27.55 27.72
CA THR A 15 6.49 28.12 26.37
C THR A 15 5.09 28.38 25.80
N PHE A 16 4.15 27.46 26.04
CA PHE A 16 2.79 27.55 25.49
C PHE A 16 1.77 28.11 26.49
N GLY A 17 2.20 28.41 27.73
CA GLY A 17 1.32 28.94 28.78
C GLY A 17 0.20 27.96 29.19
N VAL A 18 0.40 26.67 28.98
CA VAL A 18 -0.58 25.62 29.28
C VAL A 18 -0.31 25.07 30.68
N ASP A 19 -1.36 24.84 31.45
CA ASP A 19 -1.25 24.28 32.79
C ASP A 19 -0.60 22.88 32.81
N PHE A 20 0.29 22.68 33.78
CA PHE A 20 1.07 21.44 33.94
C PHE A 20 0.17 20.21 34.17
N TYR A 21 -0.91 20.37 34.95
CA TYR A 21 -1.83 19.26 35.20
C TYR A 21 -2.57 18.85 33.92
N THR A 22 -2.91 19.82 33.07
CA THR A 22 -3.51 19.57 31.75
C THR A 22 -2.57 18.76 30.84
N ILE A 23 -1.30 19.15 30.75
CA ILE A 23 -0.29 18.46 29.92
C ILE A 23 -0.09 17.03 30.41
N THR A 24 0.17 16.85 31.71
CA THR A 24 0.45 15.53 32.29
C THR A 24 -0.75 14.59 32.20
N ARG A 25 -1.98 15.08 32.41
CA ARG A 25 -3.20 14.28 32.24
C ARG A 25 -3.38 13.85 30.79
N THR A 26 -3.13 14.74 29.84
CA THR A 26 -3.24 14.44 28.40
C THR A 26 -2.21 13.39 27.97
N LEU A 27 -0.96 13.54 28.38
CA LEU A 27 0.11 12.57 28.07
C LEU A 27 -0.19 11.17 28.63
N ARG A 28 -0.81 11.08 29.82
CA ARG A 28 -1.26 9.80 30.40
C ARG A 28 -2.34 9.11 29.57
N ILE A 29 -3.20 9.87 28.91
CA ILE A 29 -4.21 9.30 28.00
C ILE A 29 -3.52 8.88 26.70
N LEU A 30 -2.66 9.75 26.15
CA LEU A 30 -1.96 9.51 24.89
C LEU A 30 -1.04 8.29 24.94
N ILE A 31 -0.51 7.89 26.10
CA ILE A 31 0.35 6.70 26.17
C ILE A 31 -0.39 5.41 25.77
N PHE A 32 -1.71 5.37 25.94
CA PHE A 32 -2.55 4.26 25.52
C PHE A 32 -3.21 4.51 24.16
N VAL A 33 -3.66 5.75 23.92
CA VAL A 33 -4.41 6.09 22.70
C VAL A 33 -3.48 6.25 21.49
N ALA A 34 -2.33 6.90 21.64
CA ALA A 34 -1.44 7.21 20.54
C ALA A 34 -0.89 5.95 19.84
N PRO A 35 -0.47 4.86 20.53
CA PRO A 35 -0.04 3.63 19.86
C PRO A 35 -1.15 2.99 19.02
N VAL A 36 -2.39 2.97 19.51
CA VAL A 36 -3.53 2.41 18.78
C VAL A 36 -3.83 3.22 17.53
N LEU A 37 -3.88 4.55 17.65
CA LEU A 37 -4.09 5.44 16.51
C LEU A 37 -2.94 5.35 15.50
N ALA A 38 -1.69 5.35 15.96
CA ALA A 38 -0.52 5.21 15.10
C ALA A 38 -0.56 3.89 14.33
N PHE A 39 -0.92 2.78 15.00
CA PHE A 39 -1.09 1.49 14.33
C PHE A 39 -2.15 1.55 13.22
N ILE A 40 -3.33 2.13 13.48
CA ILE A 40 -4.41 2.22 12.49
C ILE A 40 -3.98 3.05 11.29
N VAL A 41 -3.39 4.23 11.52
CA VAL A 41 -2.94 5.13 10.46
C VAL A 41 -1.84 4.47 9.63
N THR A 42 -0.81 3.92 10.28
CA THR A 42 0.28 3.24 9.59
C THR A 42 -0.23 2.04 8.80
N LYS A 43 -1.13 1.21 9.38
CA LYS A 43 -1.74 0.08 8.66
C LYS A 43 -2.44 0.55 7.39
N ARG A 44 -3.23 1.63 7.45
CA ARG A 44 -3.94 2.18 6.28
C ARG A 44 -2.97 2.68 5.20
N ILE A 45 -1.91 3.37 5.61
CA ILE A 45 -0.87 3.85 4.67
C ILE A 45 -0.16 2.67 4.01
N CYS A 46 0.29 1.67 4.77
CA CYS A 46 0.97 0.50 4.24
C CYS A 46 0.11 -0.28 3.24
N ILE A 47 -1.19 -0.46 3.52
CA ILE A 47 -2.12 -1.12 2.59
C ILE A 47 -2.31 -0.30 1.31
N GLY A 48 -2.36 1.03 1.42
CA GLY A 48 -2.39 1.92 0.26
C GLY A 48 -1.15 1.76 -0.63
N LEU A 49 0.04 1.72 -0.01
CA LEU A 49 1.29 1.49 -0.71
C LEU A 49 1.34 0.11 -1.38
N GLN A 50 0.86 -0.94 -0.72
CA GLN A 50 0.77 -2.27 -1.32
C GLN A 50 -0.14 -2.31 -2.55
N ARG A 51 -1.27 -1.59 -2.52
CA ARG A 51 -2.18 -1.49 -3.68
C ARG A 51 -1.49 -0.86 -4.87
N GLN A 52 -0.82 0.27 -4.64
CA GLN A 52 -0.08 0.95 -5.69
C GLN A 52 1.08 0.10 -6.22
N SER A 53 1.80 -0.60 -5.34
CA SER A 53 2.85 -1.54 -5.74
C SER A 53 2.30 -2.68 -6.62
N ALA A 54 1.14 -3.24 -6.28
CA ALA A 54 0.50 -4.28 -7.08
C ALA A 54 0.04 -3.77 -8.45
N GLU A 55 -0.56 -2.57 -8.51
CA GLU A 55 -0.96 -1.92 -9.77
C GLU A 55 0.26 -1.66 -10.66
N THR A 56 1.35 -1.18 -10.07
CA THR A 56 2.62 -0.92 -10.77
C THR A 56 3.23 -2.20 -11.35
N VAL A 57 3.19 -3.30 -10.60
CA VAL A 57 3.69 -4.60 -11.07
C VAL A 57 2.83 -5.16 -12.21
N LEU A 58 1.50 -5.00 -12.14
CA LEU A 58 0.59 -5.52 -13.14
C LEU A 58 0.56 -4.68 -14.43
N HIS A 59 0.53 -3.35 -14.30
CA HIS A 59 0.28 -2.46 -15.44
C HIS A 59 1.51 -1.66 -15.87
N GLY A 60 2.65 -1.81 -15.20
CA GLY A 60 3.81 -0.95 -15.40
C GLY A 60 3.72 0.36 -14.62
N ARG A 61 4.78 1.16 -14.68
CA ARG A 61 4.84 2.47 -14.03
C ARG A 61 4.29 3.56 -14.95
N GLU A 62 3.62 4.53 -14.35
CA GLU A 62 3.25 5.81 -14.97
C GLU A 62 4.51 6.50 -15.53
N SER A 63 4.47 6.92 -16.80
CA SER A 63 5.59 7.61 -17.46
C SER A 63 5.45 9.13 -17.44
N GLY A 64 4.26 9.66 -17.11
CA GLY A 64 3.93 11.07 -17.23
C GLY A 64 3.72 11.55 -18.67
N ILE A 65 3.77 10.65 -19.66
CA ILE A 65 3.55 10.97 -21.08
C ILE A 65 2.09 10.67 -21.43
N ILE A 66 1.31 11.73 -21.63
CA ILE A 66 -0.08 11.64 -22.10
C ILE A 66 -0.09 11.62 -23.63
N MET A 67 -0.64 10.56 -24.20
CA MET A 67 -0.84 10.41 -25.64
C MET A 67 -2.30 10.69 -25.99
N ARG A 68 -2.53 11.35 -27.13
CA ARG A 68 -3.87 11.58 -27.67
C ARG A 68 -4.09 10.68 -28.88
N SER A 69 -5.12 9.84 -28.81
CA SER A 69 -5.58 9.00 -29.92
C SER A 69 -6.10 9.88 -31.08
N PRO A 70 -6.02 9.40 -32.34
CA PRO A 70 -6.69 10.05 -33.48
C PRO A 70 -8.17 10.35 -33.24
N ASP A 71 -8.85 9.52 -32.43
CA ASP A 71 -10.26 9.68 -32.07
C ASP A 71 -10.48 10.70 -30.93
N GLY A 72 -9.40 11.27 -30.39
CA GLY A 72 -9.43 12.30 -29.35
C GLY A 72 -9.40 11.78 -27.91
N ALA A 73 -9.30 10.47 -27.69
CA ALA A 73 -9.09 9.89 -26.35
C ALA A 73 -7.68 10.20 -25.81
N TYR A 74 -7.54 10.27 -24.48
CA TYR A 74 -6.26 10.47 -23.80
C TYR A 74 -5.89 9.20 -23.04
N SER A 75 -4.68 8.69 -23.24
CA SER A 75 -4.11 7.57 -22.48
C SER A 75 -2.73 7.94 -21.95
N GLU A 76 -2.41 7.44 -20.76
CA GLU A 76 -1.05 7.54 -20.23
C GLU A 76 -0.23 6.34 -20.69
N ARG A 77 0.98 6.59 -21.20
CA ARG A 77 1.89 5.50 -21.53
C ARG A 77 2.41 4.87 -20.24
N HIS A 78 2.13 3.59 -20.04
CA HIS A 78 2.77 2.83 -18.97
C HIS A 78 4.06 2.18 -19.48
N VAL A 79 5.12 2.27 -18.69
CA VAL A 79 6.41 1.64 -19.01
C VAL A 79 6.54 0.36 -18.19
N PRO A 80 6.84 -0.80 -18.79
CA PRO A 80 7.02 -2.03 -18.04
C PRO A 80 8.17 -1.88 -17.05
N LEU A 81 8.01 -2.48 -15.87
CA LEU A 81 9.07 -2.48 -14.88
C LEU A 81 10.20 -3.41 -15.31
N ALA A 82 11.43 -3.02 -15.00
CA ALA A 82 12.55 -3.92 -15.13
C ALA A 82 12.37 -5.13 -14.19
N PRO A 83 12.76 -6.36 -14.59
CA PRO A 83 12.50 -7.57 -13.82
C PRO A 83 13.02 -7.52 -12.38
N GLU A 84 14.15 -6.86 -12.15
CA GLU A 84 14.74 -6.66 -10.81
C GLU A 84 13.88 -5.78 -9.91
N ALA A 85 13.25 -4.74 -10.47
CA ALA A 85 12.37 -3.83 -9.74
C ALA A 85 11.03 -4.52 -9.41
N ALA A 86 10.48 -5.29 -10.36
CA ALA A 86 9.30 -6.11 -10.13
C ALA A 86 9.54 -7.19 -9.07
N TYR A 87 10.72 -7.83 -9.09
CA TYR A 87 11.11 -8.79 -8.06
C TYR A 87 11.20 -8.13 -6.68
N ALA A 88 11.84 -6.96 -6.57
CA ALA A 88 11.97 -6.25 -5.29
C ALA A 88 10.61 -5.93 -4.64
N LEU A 89 9.60 -5.60 -5.45
CA LEU A 89 8.23 -5.33 -4.98
C LEU A 89 7.45 -6.59 -4.57
N THR A 90 7.82 -7.76 -5.11
CA THR A 90 7.10 -9.04 -4.90
C THR A 90 7.84 -10.02 -3.99
N ALA A 91 9.07 -9.69 -3.56
CA ALA A 91 9.99 -10.53 -2.80
C ALA A 91 9.58 -10.79 -1.33
N HIS A 92 8.38 -10.40 -0.91
CA HIS A 92 7.87 -10.64 0.44
C HIS A 92 6.97 -11.88 0.52
N ASP A 93 6.88 -12.45 1.71
CA ASP A 93 6.03 -13.59 2.00
C ASP A 93 4.54 -13.25 1.88
N ARG A 94 3.75 -14.28 1.56
CA ARG A 94 2.29 -14.22 1.48
C ARG A 94 1.74 -14.58 2.86
N PRO A 95 1.11 -13.67 3.61
CA PRO A 95 0.53 -14.03 4.90
C PRO A 95 -0.64 -14.99 4.70
N ASP A 96 -0.56 -16.17 5.32
CA ASP A 96 -1.61 -17.19 5.26
C ASP A 96 -2.75 -16.86 6.24
N VAL A 97 -3.95 -16.64 5.70
CA VAL A 97 -5.15 -16.49 6.50
C VAL A 97 -5.59 -17.87 6.98
N ALA A 98 -5.50 -18.11 8.29
CA ALA A 98 -5.88 -19.40 8.87
C ALA A 98 -7.29 -19.83 8.41
N ALA A 99 -7.38 -21.03 7.83
CA ALA A 99 -8.63 -21.64 7.42
C ALA A 99 -9.54 -21.90 8.63
N LEU A 100 -10.86 -21.87 8.42
CA LEU A 100 -11.76 -22.35 9.47
C LEU A 100 -11.62 -23.87 9.54
N PRO A 101 -11.34 -24.43 10.73
CA PRO A 101 -11.40 -25.87 10.91
C PRO A 101 -12.83 -26.39 10.69
N PRO A 102 -12.99 -27.65 10.25
CA PRO A 102 -14.30 -28.28 10.17
C PRO A 102 -14.95 -28.33 11.56
N ALA A 103 -16.28 -28.13 11.63
CA ALA A 103 -17.02 -28.07 12.89
C ALA A 103 -16.99 -29.39 13.69
N THR A 104 -16.74 -30.50 13.01
CA THR A 104 -16.71 -31.87 13.56
C THR A 104 -15.45 -32.59 13.10
N ASP A 105 -14.95 -33.48 13.94
CA ASP A 105 -13.88 -34.41 13.56
C ASP A 105 -14.36 -35.50 12.59
N HIS A 106 -13.44 -36.37 12.18
CA HIS A 106 -13.71 -37.52 11.32
C HIS A 106 -14.73 -38.52 11.91
N ASN A 107 -15.02 -38.43 13.21
CA ASN A 107 -15.97 -39.27 13.94
C ASN A 107 -17.31 -38.54 14.22
N GLY A 108 -17.50 -37.33 13.68
CA GLY A 108 -18.73 -36.55 13.86
C GLY A 108 -18.88 -35.91 15.23
N VAL A 109 -17.85 -35.95 16.08
CA VAL A 109 -17.86 -35.36 17.42
C VAL A 109 -17.29 -33.94 17.36
N ALA A 110 -17.85 -33.04 18.18
CA ALA A 110 -17.33 -31.69 18.32
C ALA A 110 -15.91 -31.75 18.93
N ALA A 111 -14.89 -31.46 18.12
CA ALA A 111 -13.50 -31.50 18.59
C ALA A 111 -13.28 -30.48 19.74
N PRO A 112 -12.61 -30.85 20.84
CA PRO A 112 -12.47 -29.99 22.03
C PRO A 112 -11.65 -28.71 21.77
N HIS A 113 -10.71 -28.74 20.82
CA HIS A 113 -9.91 -27.57 20.44
C HIS A 113 -10.55 -26.68 19.36
N ASN A 114 -11.75 -27.03 18.89
CA ASN A 114 -12.33 -26.38 17.72
C ASN A 114 -12.71 -24.91 17.99
N ARG A 115 -13.18 -24.59 19.19
CA ARG A 115 -13.61 -23.22 19.54
C ARG A 115 -12.45 -22.20 19.51
N VAL A 116 -11.28 -22.58 20.00
CA VAL A 116 -10.08 -21.73 19.98
C VAL A 116 -9.56 -21.57 18.54
N GLN A 117 -9.57 -22.64 17.76
CA GLN A 117 -9.18 -22.59 16.36
C GLN A 117 -10.15 -21.73 15.52
N HIS A 118 -11.46 -21.81 15.76
CA HIS A 118 -12.44 -20.90 15.17
C HIS A 118 -12.22 -19.44 15.57
N ALA A 119 -11.94 -19.16 16.84
CA ALA A 119 -11.64 -17.80 17.30
C ALA A 119 -10.36 -17.27 16.64
N ARG A 120 -9.31 -18.09 16.55
CA ARG A 120 -8.05 -17.76 15.84
C ARG A 120 -8.28 -17.50 14.36
N ALA A 121 -9.06 -18.35 13.68
CA ALA A 121 -9.39 -18.17 12.26
C ALA A 121 -10.23 -16.90 12.02
N ARG A 122 -11.13 -16.55 12.95
CA ARG A 122 -11.91 -15.33 12.86
C ARG A 122 -11.07 -14.08 13.11
N LEU A 123 -10.15 -14.15 14.08
CA LEU A 123 -9.21 -13.07 14.37
C LEU A 123 -8.21 -12.87 13.23
N SER A 124 -7.66 -13.94 12.65
CA SER A 124 -6.76 -13.85 11.49
C SER A 124 -7.48 -13.23 10.30
N ARG A 125 -8.71 -13.67 10.02
CA ARG A 125 -9.55 -13.06 8.97
C ARG A 125 -9.79 -11.58 9.22
N PHE A 126 -10.13 -11.19 10.43
CA PHE A 126 -10.32 -9.78 10.77
C PHE A 126 -9.02 -8.98 10.62
N TRP A 127 -7.89 -9.54 11.06
CA TRP A 127 -6.59 -8.88 11.00
C TRP A 127 -6.13 -8.62 9.56
N TYR A 128 -6.27 -9.64 8.70
CA TYR A 128 -5.86 -9.63 7.29
C TYR A 128 -6.98 -9.23 6.30
N ALA A 129 -8.15 -8.80 6.78
CA ALA A 129 -9.30 -8.50 5.91
C ALA A 129 -8.99 -7.45 4.82
N ASP A 130 -8.17 -6.47 5.17
CA ASP A 130 -7.81 -5.35 4.29
C ASP A 130 -6.48 -5.57 3.57
N ASP A 131 -5.78 -6.67 3.86
CA ASP A 131 -4.43 -6.93 3.38
C ASP A 131 -4.46 -7.31 1.89
N ARG A 132 -3.67 -6.62 1.07
CA ARG A 132 -3.59 -6.90 -0.37
C ARG A 132 -2.42 -7.84 -0.62
N GLN A 133 -2.77 -9.06 -0.99
CA GLN A 133 -1.83 -10.09 -1.37
C GLN A 133 -1.07 -9.69 -2.65
N LYS A 134 0.18 -10.16 -2.78
CA LYS A 134 0.95 -9.96 -4.01
C LYS A 134 0.24 -10.58 -5.23
N PRO A 135 0.39 -9.98 -6.43
CA PRO A 135 -0.14 -10.56 -7.66
C PRO A 135 0.31 -12.01 -7.83
N THR A 136 -0.63 -12.87 -8.20
CA THR A 136 -0.37 -14.28 -8.54
C THR A 136 0.24 -14.40 -9.93
N ALA A 137 0.92 -15.52 -10.21
CA ALA A 137 1.51 -15.77 -11.53
C ALA A 137 0.45 -15.68 -12.65
N ASP A 138 -0.73 -16.24 -12.40
CA ASP A 138 -1.87 -16.20 -13.33
C ASP A 138 -2.37 -14.76 -13.60
N GLU A 139 -2.39 -13.90 -12.58
CA GLU A 139 -2.75 -12.48 -12.72
C GLU A 139 -1.69 -11.70 -13.53
N LEU A 140 -0.40 -12.04 -13.39
CA LEU A 140 0.67 -11.44 -14.18
C LEU A 140 0.59 -11.86 -15.65
N GLU A 141 0.30 -13.14 -15.94
CA GLU A 141 0.09 -13.62 -17.31
C GLU A 141 -1.11 -12.94 -17.98
N GLN A 142 -2.22 -12.77 -17.26
CA GLN A 142 -3.39 -12.04 -17.77
C GLN A 142 -3.07 -10.56 -18.04
N ALA A 143 -2.33 -9.90 -17.15
CA ALA A 143 -1.93 -8.52 -17.36
C ALA A 143 -1.02 -8.35 -18.60
N HIS A 144 -0.06 -9.28 -18.79
CA HIS A 144 0.76 -9.30 -20.00
C HIS A 144 -0.06 -9.57 -21.27
N ALA A 145 -1.08 -10.43 -21.20
CA ALA A 145 -1.96 -10.71 -22.33
C ALA A 145 -2.80 -9.50 -22.73
N HIS A 146 -3.30 -8.72 -21.76
CA HIS A 146 -4.10 -7.51 -22.03
C HIS A 146 -3.28 -6.29 -22.45
N GLY A 147 -2.00 -6.19 -22.07
CA GLY A 147 -1.11 -5.11 -22.52
C GLY A 147 -0.75 -5.16 -24.02
N HIS A 148 -1.11 -6.24 -24.73
CA HIS A 148 -0.91 -6.38 -26.18
C HIS A 148 -2.05 -5.82 -27.03
N ASP A 149 -3.21 -5.51 -26.43
CA ASP A 149 -4.39 -4.98 -27.14
C ASP A 149 -4.42 -3.44 -27.20
N ASP A 150 -3.58 -2.76 -26.40
CA ASP A 150 -3.26 -1.35 -26.61
C ASP A 150 -2.35 -1.28 -27.84
N GLU A 151 -2.87 -0.75 -28.96
CA GLU A 151 -2.14 -0.58 -30.21
C GLU A 151 -0.69 -0.13 -29.95
N PRO A 152 0.33 -0.78 -30.54
CA PRO A 152 1.70 -0.33 -30.38
C PRO A 152 1.80 1.07 -30.97
N ALA A 153 1.87 2.07 -30.08
CA ALA A 153 2.18 3.43 -30.47
C ALA A 153 3.49 3.38 -31.27
N PRO A 154 3.59 4.07 -32.42
CA PRO A 154 4.78 4.00 -33.26
C PRO A 154 6.03 4.27 -32.43
N GLU A 155 7.07 3.47 -32.61
CA GLU A 155 8.38 3.64 -31.97
C GLU A 155 8.87 5.06 -32.21
N LEU A 156 8.70 5.92 -31.20
CA LEU A 156 9.38 7.20 -31.16
C LEU A 156 10.73 6.94 -30.51
N ASP A 157 11.76 7.07 -31.34
CA ASP A 157 13.18 6.97 -31.01
C ASP A 157 13.47 7.49 -29.59
N SER A 158 14.01 6.60 -28.75
CA SER A 158 14.31 6.78 -27.32
C SER A 158 15.33 7.90 -27.02
N ALA A 159 15.73 8.69 -28.01
CA ALA A 159 16.73 9.74 -27.91
C ALA A 159 16.19 11.12 -27.45
N GLN A 160 14.89 11.29 -27.21
CA GLN A 160 14.33 12.56 -26.73
C GLN A 160 13.70 12.42 -25.34
N GLU A 161 14.55 12.42 -24.32
CA GLU A 161 14.16 12.60 -22.92
C GLU A 161 13.48 13.97 -22.76
N PHE A 162 12.19 13.97 -22.40
CA PHE A 162 11.38 15.19 -22.27
C PHE A 162 11.81 15.99 -21.03
N GLN A 163 12.61 17.04 -21.21
CA GLN A 163 13.11 17.91 -20.12
C GLN A 163 12.10 18.96 -19.61
N GLY A 164 10.82 18.76 -19.88
CA GLY A 164 9.77 19.67 -19.49
C GLY A 164 9.60 20.87 -20.43
N VAL A 165 8.76 21.79 -19.98
CA VAL A 165 8.18 22.87 -20.78
C VAL A 165 8.69 24.22 -20.25
N ASN A 166 8.99 25.17 -21.13
CA ASN A 166 9.36 26.52 -20.69
C ASN A 166 8.14 27.31 -20.18
N GLU A 167 8.37 28.51 -19.62
CA GLU A 167 7.34 29.45 -19.15
C GLU A 167 6.25 29.77 -20.21
N LEU A 168 6.51 29.46 -21.49
CA LEU A 168 5.64 29.70 -22.64
C LEU A 168 4.88 28.45 -23.11
N GLY A 169 4.98 27.32 -22.40
CA GLY A 169 4.24 26.11 -22.80
C GLY A 169 4.90 25.30 -23.92
N LEU A 170 6.13 25.61 -24.31
CA LEU A 170 6.85 24.90 -25.38
C LEU A 170 7.85 23.86 -24.86
N PRO A 171 7.92 22.66 -25.48
CA PRO A 171 8.87 21.63 -25.09
C PRO A 171 10.32 22.10 -25.35
N ARG A 172 11.19 21.95 -24.34
CA ARG A 172 12.61 22.28 -24.49
C ARG A 172 13.27 21.23 -25.39
N ARG A 173 13.63 21.60 -26.62
CA ARG A 173 14.48 20.79 -27.52
C ARG A 173 15.92 21.30 -27.47
N HIS A 174 16.88 20.41 -27.72
CA HIS A 174 18.28 20.75 -27.98
C HIS A 174 18.43 21.71 -29.16
#